data_AF-A0A1F9M875-F1
#
_entry.id   AF-A0A1F9M875-F1
#
_cell.length_a   1.000
_cell.length_b   1.000
_cell.length_c   1.000
_cell.angle_alpha   90.00
_cell.angle_beta   90.00
_cell.angle_gamma   90.00
#
_symmetry.space_group_name_H-M   'P 1'
#
loop_
_entity.id
_entity.type
_entity.pdbx_description
1 polymer ?
#
loop_
_entity_poly.entity_id
_entity_poly.type
_entity_poly.pdbx_seq_one_letter_code
_entity_poly.pdbx_strand_id
1 'polypeptide(L)'
;MLKTCLGLVVLVAFLGCKQQPGKPSNPADQPSQAPSADVLAVIDGDTITEQDLVRSINTDADLYQRFYQIYQIKKDILEQIIDERVITQEAKKEGKDREQFLNDRLKDKITVADEEVEGFYQNVKDNPTLKGTEEEKKQKVREYLSERKRVTLERKEVEDLKALHKIELRLAPPPYPEVQVSIEGDPVLGPADAPITIIEFSDFECPFCRRMASILKKVLEQYPGKIKLVFKDLPLTKIHPASEQAALASHCAEDQNKYWEYSDQLFESNGALETADLVKYATTLQLDVAAFSACLEQKKHLAAIEADRAEADRAGINATPTIIINNKLITGSKSLSGFKEIIDAELAKLAPAAAPQPTKP
;
A
#
# COMPACT_ATOMS: atom_id res chain seq x y z
N MET A 1 -25.10 60.44 -19.52
CA MET A 1 -25.94 60.37 -18.31
C MET A 1 -25.06 59.83 -17.18
N LEU A 2 -24.48 60.75 -16.40
CA LEU A 2 -24.59 60.89 -14.92
C LEU A 2 -23.99 59.69 -14.15
N LYS A 3 -22.78 59.81 -13.57
CA LYS A 3 -22.46 60.34 -12.20
C LYS A 3 -23.35 59.69 -11.13
N THR A 4 -22.84 59.00 -10.10
CA THR A 4 -22.03 59.57 -9.00
C THR A 4 -21.44 58.48 -8.10
N CYS A 5 -20.22 58.72 -7.59
CA CYS A 5 -19.71 58.19 -6.32
C CYS A 5 -20.58 58.67 -5.15
N LEU A 6 -20.74 57.85 -4.10
CA LEU A 6 -20.93 58.37 -2.74
C LEU A 6 -20.38 57.35 -1.73
N GLY A 7 -19.30 57.74 -1.06
CA GLY A 7 -18.86 57.06 0.16
C GLY A 7 -19.80 57.37 1.32
N LEU A 8 -19.86 56.45 2.27
CA LEU A 8 -20.45 56.73 3.58
C LEU A 8 -19.44 56.33 4.66
N VAL A 9 -18.86 57.36 5.25
CA VAL A 9 -18.17 57.36 6.53
C VAL A 9 -19.21 57.03 7.61
N VAL A 10 -18.96 56.00 8.43
CA VAL A 10 -19.72 55.80 9.66
C VAL A 10 -18.81 56.13 10.84
N LEU A 11 -19.23 57.18 11.55
CA LEU A 11 -18.68 57.72 12.79
C LEU A 11 -18.57 56.65 13.88
N VAL A 12 -17.42 56.65 14.56
CA VAL A 12 -17.23 56.02 15.87
C VAL A 12 -17.97 56.85 16.91
N ALA A 13 -19.03 56.29 17.50
CA ALA A 13 -19.66 56.83 18.70
C ALA A 13 -19.27 55.98 19.91
N PHE A 14 -18.35 56.50 20.73
CA PHE A 14 -18.11 55.98 22.08
C PHE A 14 -19.29 56.37 22.98
N LEU A 15 -20.23 55.44 23.17
CA LEU A 15 -21.20 55.49 24.26
C LEU A 15 -20.72 54.55 25.35
N GLY A 16 -20.12 55.14 26.39
CA GLY A 16 -19.80 54.44 27.62
C GLY A 16 -21.07 54.05 28.37
N CYS A 17 -21.25 52.74 28.60
CA CYS A 17 -22.17 52.23 29.59
C CYS A 17 -21.39 51.63 30.77
N LYS A 18 -21.67 52.17 31.95
CA LYS A 18 -21.20 51.71 33.27
C LYS A 18 -21.41 50.21 33.45
N GLN A 19 -20.39 49.51 33.94
CA GLN A 19 -20.52 48.17 34.49
C GLN A 19 -21.42 48.19 35.73
N GLN A 20 -22.46 47.35 35.74
CA GLN A 20 -23.07 46.85 36.97
C GLN A 20 -22.43 45.50 37.32
N PRO A 21 -22.26 45.18 38.63
CA PRO A 21 -21.60 43.96 39.06
C PRO A 21 -22.47 42.74 38.75
N GLY A 22 -21.80 41.67 38.31
CA GLY A 22 -22.39 40.48 37.71
C GLY A 22 -23.33 39.69 38.61
N LYS A 23 -24.34 39.11 37.97
CA LYS A 23 -25.06 37.92 38.43
C LYS A 23 -24.20 36.71 38.04
N PRO A 24 -24.05 35.67 38.89
CA PRO A 24 -23.18 34.53 38.56
C PRO A 24 -23.70 33.83 37.30
N SER A 25 -22.85 33.73 36.29
CA SER A 25 -23.08 32.96 35.07
C SER A 25 -23.15 31.47 35.40
N ASN A 26 -24.14 30.81 34.81
CA ASN A 26 -24.32 29.36 34.83
C ASN A 26 -23.06 28.67 34.23
N PRO A 27 -22.65 27.46 34.65
CA PRO A 27 -21.43 26.80 34.12
C PRO A 27 -21.50 26.38 32.65
N ALA A 28 -22.59 26.71 31.93
CA ALA A 28 -22.83 26.33 30.54
C ALA A 28 -22.35 27.36 29.51
N ASP A 29 -21.91 28.56 29.92
CA ASP A 29 -21.35 29.56 29.00
C ASP A 29 -19.81 29.46 28.98
N GLN A 30 -19.30 28.33 28.50
CA GLN A 30 -17.99 28.31 27.86
C GLN A 30 -18.19 28.33 26.35
N PRO A 31 -17.40 29.10 25.59
CA PRO A 31 -17.47 29.07 24.14
C PRO A 31 -17.13 27.65 23.70
N SER A 32 -18.14 26.90 23.26
CA SER A 32 -17.96 25.65 22.52
C SER A 32 -16.97 25.96 21.41
N GLN A 33 -15.75 25.44 21.56
CA GLN A 33 -14.78 25.44 20.48
C GLN A 33 -15.50 24.89 19.26
N ALA A 34 -15.41 25.60 18.12
CA ALA A 34 -15.90 25.06 16.86
C ALA A 34 -15.32 23.64 16.73
N PRO A 35 -16.14 22.63 16.40
CA PRO A 35 -15.63 21.28 16.24
C PRO A 35 -14.44 21.32 15.27
N SER A 36 -13.37 20.60 15.56
CA SER A 36 -12.26 20.48 14.61
C SER A 36 -12.82 20.05 13.26
N ALA A 37 -12.12 20.34 12.15
CA ALA A 37 -12.55 20.00 10.79
C ALA A 37 -12.82 18.48 10.57
N ASP A 38 -12.59 17.65 11.59
CA ASP A 38 -12.72 16.20 11.59
C ASP A 38 -14.03 15.71 12.23
N VAL A 39 -14.83 16.55 12.90
CA VAL A 39 -16.11 16.16 13.50
C VAL A 39 -17.24 16.27 12.47
N LEU A 40 -17.88 15.14 12.19
CA LEU A 40 -18.94 15.00 11.20
C LEU A 40 -20.34 15.07 11.81
N ALA A 41 -20.51 14.57 13.04
CA ALA A 41 -21.78 14.65 13.77
C ALA A 41 -21.56 14.58 15.29
N VAL A 42 -22.58 14.95 16.07
CA VAL A 42 -22.59 14.81 17.54
C VAL A 42 -23.94 14.23 17.97
N ILE A 43 -23.94 13.18 18.79
CA ILE A 43 -25.13 12.55 19.38
C ILE A 43 -24.98 12.61 20.90
N ASP A 44 -25.81 13.40 21.59
CA ASP A 44 -25.81 13.52 23.06
C ASP A 44 -24.43 13.82 23.70
N GLY A 45 -23.51 14.44 22.95
CA GLY A 45 -22.14 14.74 23.37
C GLY A 45 -21.07 13.78 22.83
N ASP A 46 -21.47 12.65 22.24
CA ASP A 46 -20.58 11.74 21.53
C ASP A 46 -20.31 12.25 20.11
N THR A 47 -19.05 12.57 19.81
CA THR A 47 -18.64 13.07 18.50
C THR A 47 -18.38 11.91 17.54
N ILE A 48 -19.03 11.94 16.38
CA ILE A 48 -18.69 11.12 15.22
C ILE A 48 -17.72 11.93 14.36
N THR A 49 -16.57 11.35 14.09
CA THR A 49 -15.51 11.95 13.28
C THR A 49 -15.35 11.27 11.93
N GLU A 50 -14.58 11.87 11.03
CA GLU A 50 -14.11 11.22 9.80
C GLU A 50 -13.44 9.87 10.12
N GLN A 51 -12.71 9.81 11.24
CA GLN A 51 -12.04 8.59 11.69
C GLN A 51 -13.03 7.51 12.17
N ASP A 52 -14.18 7.89 12.71
CA ASP A 52 -15.25 6.96 13.10
C ASP A 52 -16.00 6.42 11.88
N LEU A 53 -16.22 7.27 10.87
CA LEU A 53 -16.68 6.81 9.56
C LEU A 53 -15.69 5.78 9.01
N VAL A 54 -14.41 6.12 8.90
CA VAL A 54 -13.35 5.21 8.44
C VAL A 54 -13.31 3.91 9.25
N ARG A 55 -13.45 3.94 10.59
CA ARG A 55 -13.51 2.73 11.42
C ARG A 55 -14.76 1.87 11.19
N SER A 56 -15.93 2.48 11.04
CA SER A 56 -17.18 1.75 10.74
C SER A 56 -17.18 1.16 9.32
N ILE A 57 -16.43 1.81 8.42
CA ILE A 57 -16.21 1.43 7.03
C ILE A 57 -15.15 0.34 6.91
N ASN A 58 -14.23 0.22 7.86
CA ASN A 58 -13.11 -0.71 7.86
C ASN A 58 -13.52 -2.20 7.93
N THR A 59 -14.79 -2.58 7.81
CA THR A 59 -15.20 -3.95 7.47
C THR A 59 -15.48 -4.14 5.96
N ASP A 60 -15.49 -3.05 5.18
CA ASP A 60 -15.75 -3.02 3.75
C ASP A 60 -14.42 -2.80 2.99
N ALA A 61 -13.84 -3.91 2.54
CA ALA A 61 -12.57 -3.91 1.80
C ALA A 61 -12.61 -3.04 0.53
N ASP A 62 -13.78 -2.91 -0.13
CA ASP A 62 -13.93 -2.11 -1.34
C ASP A 62 -13.81 -0.62 -1.05
N LEU A 63 -14.30 -0.18 0.11
CA LEU A 63 -14.24 1.23 0.47
C LEU A 63 -12.85 1.64 0.95
N TYR A 64 -12.10 0.76 1.64
CA TYR A 64 -10.68 0.98 1.87
C TYR A 64 -9.91 1.16 0.54
N GLN A 65 -10.20 0.34 -0.49
CA GLN A 65 -9.56 0.50 -1.80
C GLN A 65 -9.77 1.90 -2.37
N ARG A 66 -10.97 2.46 -2.21
CA ARG A 66 -11.29 3.83 -2.67
C ARG A 66 -10.54 4.88 -1.87
N PHE A 67 -10.49 4.76 -0.54
CA PHE A 67 -9.69 5.68 0.28
C PHE A 67 -8.20 5.61 -0.05
N TYR A 68 -7.69 4.41 -0.31
CA TYR A 68 -6.31 4.21 -0.71
C TYR A 68 -6.02 4.83 -2.09
N GLN A 69 -6.94 4.69 -3.05
CA GLN A 69 -6.85 5.38 -4.35
C GLN A 69 -6.82 6.90 -4.18
N ILE A 70 -7.71 7.46 -3.34
CA ILE A 70 -7.72 8.89 -3.03
C ILE A 70 -6.39 9.31 -2.39
N TYR A 71 -5.85 8.53 -1.47
CA TYR A 71 -4.55 8.78 -0.85
C TYR A 71 -3.42 8.80 -1.88
N GLN A 72 -3.36 7.83 -2.81
CA GLN A 72 -2.33 7.81 -3.86
C GLN A 72 -2.41 9.06 -4.74
N ILE A 73 -3.62 9.43 -5.18
CA ILE A 73 -3.83 10.65 -5.97
C ILE A 73 -3.38 11.90 -5.19
N LYS A 74 -3.76 12.00 -3.91
CA LYS A 74 -3.31 13.10 -3.03
C LYS A 74 -1.79 13.14 -2.89
N LYS A 75 -1.15 11.97 -2.77
CA LYS A 75 0.30 11.84 -2.64
C LYS A 75 1.01 12.29 -3.91
N ASP A 76 0.58 11.80 -5.07
CA ASP A 76 1.16 12.18 -6.36
C ASP A 76 1.04 13.68 -6.62
N ILE A 77 -0.11 14.27 -6.32
CA ILE A 77 -0.34 15.73 -6.42
C ILE A 77 0.56 16.48 -5.43
N LEU A 78 0.67 16.00 -4.18
CA LEU A 78 1.54 16.61 -3.18
C LEU A 78 3.01 16.59 -3.61
N GLU A 79 3.49 15.48 -4.17
CA GLU A 79 4.85 15.37 -4.71
C GLU A 79 5.09 16.37 -5.84
N GLN A 80 4.15 16.49 -6.80
CA GLN A 80 4.25 17.51 -7.86
C GLN A 80 4.28 18.94 -7.32
N ILE A 81 3.48 19.25 -6.30
CA ILE A 81 3.48 20.56 -5.66
C ILE A 81 4.82 20.81 -4.94
N ILE A 82 5.38 19.80 -4.29
CA ILE A 82 6.69 19.90 -3.62
C ILE A 82 7.78 20.16 -4.64
N ASP A 83 7.84 19.36 -5.71
CA ASP A 83 8.79 19.49 -6.81
C ASP A 83 8.79 20.92 -7.38
N GLU A 84 7.60 21.45 -7.69
CA GLU A 84 7.43 22.80 -8.23
C GLU A 84 7.80 23.90 -7.22
N ARG A 85 7.50 23.71 -5.94
CA ARG A 85 7.87 24.67 -4.89
C ARG A 85 9.37 24.70 -4.64
N VAL A 86 10.03 23.54 -4.61
CA VAL A 86 11.48 23.44 -4.40
C VAL A 86 12.20 24.16 -5.53
N ILE A 87 11.90 23.83 -6.78
CA ILE A 87 12.58 24.46 -7.91
C ILE A 87 12.33 25.98 -7.99
N THR A 88 11.10 26.43 -7.71
CA THR A 88 10.78 27.85 -7.70
C THR A 88 11.49 28.60 -6.57
N GLN A 89 11.69 27.95 -5.41
CA GLN A 89 12.45 28.54 -4.30
C GLN A 89 13.92 28.69 -4.66
N GLU A 90 14.54 27.68 -5.28
CA GLU A 90 15.94 27.72 -5.70
C GLU A 90 16.18 28.72 -6.84
N ALA A 91 15.28 28.77 -7.82
CA ALA A 91 15.32 29.76 -8.89
C ALA A 91 15.28 31.20 -8.34
N LYS A 92 14.40 31.45 -7.35
CA LYS A 92 14.29 32.76 -6.69
C LYS A 92 15.55 33.15 -5.92
N LYS A 93 16.28 32.20 -5.33
CA LYS A 93 17.57 32.49 -4.67
C LYS A 93 18.62 33.01 -5.65
N GLU A 94 18.53 32.60 -6.92
CA GLU A 94 19.38 33.10 -8.01
C GLU A 94 18.78 34.31 -8.76
N GLY A 95 17.62 34.82 -8.32
CA GLY A 95 16.93 35.94 -9.00
C GLY A 95 16.34 35.58 -10.37
N LYS A 96 16.06 34.30 -10.62
CA LYS A 96 15.55 33.75 -11.88
C LYS A 96 14.12 33.23 -11.74
N ASP A 97 13.42 33.09 -12.86
CA ASP A 97 12.25 32.21 -12.94
C ASP A 97 12.66 30.74 -13.13
N ARG A 98 11.68 29.83 -13.05
CA ARG A 98 11.88 28.38 -13.18
C ARG A 98 12.56 28.01 -14.50
N GLU A 99 12.11 28.59 -15.61
CA GLU A 99 12.59 28.22 -16.95
C GLU A 99 14.02 28.69 -17.18
N GLN A 100 14.32 29.94 -16.80
CA GLN A 100 15.67 30.50 -16.85
C GLN A 100 16.64 29.68 -16.00
N PHE A 101 16.25 29.34 -14.78
CA PHE A 101 17.06 28.56 -13.87
C PHE A 101 17.39 27.16 -14.42
N LEU A 102 16.40 26.47 -14.99
CA LEU A 102 16.61 25.16 -15.61
C LEU A 102 17.45 25.25 -16.88
N ASN A 103 17.16 26.20 -17.76
CA ASN A 103 17.92 26.37 -19.00
C ASN A 103 19.40 26.62 -18.72
N ASP A 104 19.73 27.46 -17.72
CA ASP A 104 21.12 27.71 -17.34
C ASP A 104 21.86 26.45 -16.86
N ARG A 105 21.15 25.54 -16.19
CA ARG A 105 21.73 24.31 -15.61
C ARG A 105 21.77 23.13 -16.57
N LEU A 106 20.90 23.13 -17.57
CA LEU A 106 20.64 21.97 -18.41
C LEU A 106 20.98 22.15 -19.90
N LYS A 107 21.06 23.38 -20.43
CA LYS A 107 21.23 23.64 -21.88
C LYS A 107 22.37 22.85 -22.53
N ASP A 108 23.53 22.78 -21.86
CA ASP A 108 24.72 22.11 -22.39
C ASP A 108 24.63 20.57 -22.28
N LYS A 109 23.66 20.05 -21.51
CA LYS A 109 23.44 18.62 -21.26
C LYS A 109 22.36 18.00 -22.15
N ILE A 110 21.51 18.81 -22.80
CA ILE A 110 20.34 18.36 -23.57
C ILE A 110 20.70 17.89 -24.99
N THR A 111 21.92 18.14 -25.46
CA THR A 111 22.37 17.76 -26.81
C THR A 111 22.20 16.27 -27.10
N VAL A 112 21.64 15.95 -28.26
CA VAL A 112 21.43 14.59 -28.77
C VAL A 112 22.36 14.38 -29.96
N ALA A 113 23.13 13.30 -29.94
CA ALA A 113 24.09 12.96 -30.98
C ALA A 113 23.40 12.47 -32.26
N ASP A 114 24.04 12.67 -33.41
CA ASP A 114 23.47 12.30 -34.71
C ASP A 114 23.27 10.79 -34.83
N GLU A 115 24.17 10.00 -34.23
CA GLU A 115 24.08 8.55 -34.18
C GLU A 115 22.85 8.08 -33.38
N GLU A 116 22.48 8.80 -32.33
CA GLU A 116 21.30 8.49 -31.51
C GLU A 116 20.01 8.80 -32.28
N VAL A 117 19.99 9.92 -33.02
CA VAL A 117 18.89 10.29 -33.93
C VAL A 117 18.74 9.25 -35.02
N GLU A 118 19.84 8.84 -35.66
CA GLU A 118 19.82 7.84 -36.72
C GLU A 118 19.32 6.49 -36.21
N GLY A 119 19.86 6.02 -35.08
CA GLY A 119 19.44 4.77 -34.44
C GLY A 119 17.95 4.77 -34.09
N PHE A 120 17.43 5.87 -33.54
CA PHE A 120 16.00 5.97 -33.26
C PHE A 120 15.17 6.06 -34.54
N TYR A 121 15.60 6.88 -35.51
CA TYR A 121 14.90 7.08 -36.78
C TYR A 121 14.69 5.76 -37.53
N GLN A 122 15.71 4.89 -37.58
CA GLN A 122 15.57 3.58 -38.24
C GLN A 122 14.46 2.71 -37.66
N ASN A 123 14.15 2.87 -36.37
CA ASN A 123 13.07 2.15 -35.70
C ASN A 123 11.68 2.78 -35.92
N VAL A 124 11.60 4.03 -36.38
CA VAL A 124 10.34 4.79 -36.48
C VAL A 124 10.05 5.37 -37.87
N LYS A 125 10.95 5.18 -38.85
CA LYS A 125 10.86 5.79 -40.20
C LYS A 125 9.57 5.47 -40.96
N ASP A 126 9.01 4.29 -40.70
CA ASP A 126 7.78 3.77 -41.31
C ASP A 126 6.51 4.15 -40.53
N ASN A 127 6.64 4.90 -39.42
CA ASN A 127 5.49 5.37 -38.66
C ASN A 127 4.67 6.37 -39.49
N PRO A 128 3.37 6.10 -39.76
CA PRO A 128 2.53 6.95 -40.61
C PRO A 128 2.28 8.35 -40.03
N THR A 129 2.51 8.58 -38.73
CA THR A 129 2.39 9.91 -38.11
C THR A 129 3.63 10.78 -38.34
N LEU A 130 4.78 10.18 -38.69
CA LEU A 130 6.04 10.88 -38.90
C LEU A 130 6.14 11.37 -40.36
N LYS A 131 5.55 12.54 -40.62
CA LYS A 131 5.45 13.15 -41.96
C LYS A 131 6.65 14.06 -42.29
N GLY A 132 6.95 14.16 -43.58
CA GLY A 132 8.00 15.04 -44.12
C GLY A 132 9.06 14.28 -44.90
N THR A 133 10.03 15.02 -45.42
CA THR A 133 11.29 14.51 -45.97
C THR A 133 12.11 13.82 -44.87
N GLU A 134 13.07 12.98 -45.27
CA GLU A 134 13.94 12.28 -44.31
C GLU A 134 14.61 13.25 -43.31
N GLU A 135 15.12 14.39 -43.79
CA GLU A 135 15.71 15.43 -42.96
C GLU A 135 14.72 16.02 -41.95
N GLU A 136 13.50 16.36 -42.39
CA GLU A 136 12.45 16.85 -41.49
C GLU A 136 12.04 15.79 -40.46
N LYS A 137 12.02 14.51 -40.84
CA LYS A 137 11.72 13.41 -39.92
C LYS A 137 12.83 13.26 -38.87
N LYS A 138 14.11 13.27 -39.28
CA LYS A 138 15.25 13.19 -38.36
C LYS A 138 15.32 14.39 -37.43
N GLN A 139 14.97 15.58 -37.91
CA GLN A 139 14.88 16.77 -37.08
C GLN A 139 13.79 16.64 -35.99
N LYS A 140 12.59 16.16 -36.36
CA LYS A 140 11.53 15.85 -35.39
C LYS A 140 11.95 14.78 -34.37
N VAL A 141 12.68 13.76 -34.81
CA VAL A 141 13.24 12.74 -33.91
C VAL A 141 14.23 13.38 -32.94
N ARG A 142 15.12 14.25 -33.41
CA ARG A 142 16.07 14.97 -32.54
C ARG A 142 15.35 15.83 -31.51
N GLU A 143 14.33 16.58 -31.92
CA GLU A 143 13.51 17.39 -31.01
C GLU A 143 12.84 16.53 -29.94
N TYR A 144 12.24 15.40 -30.34
CA TYR A 144 11.63 14.44 -29.43
C TYR A 144 12.64 13.85 -28.42
N LEU A 145 13.82 13.42 -28.90
CA LEU A 145 14.86 12.87 -28.04
C LEU A 145 15.43 13.93 -27.09
N SER A 146 15.62 15.16 -27.59
CA SER A 146 16.09 16.30 -26.79
C SER A 146 15.10 16.63 -25.68
N GLU A 147 13.80 16.65 -26.00
CA GLU A 147 12.75 16.90 -25.01
C GLU A 147 12.68 15.78 -23.96
N ARG A 148 12.79 14.51 -24.36
CA ARG A 148 12.86 13.39 -23.42
C ARG A 148 14.08 13.47 -22.50
N LYS A 149 15.23 13.87 -23.05
CA LYS A 149 16.46 14.08 -22.29
C LYS A 149 16.30 15.24 -21.31
N ARG A 150 15.71 16.36 -21.75
CA ARG A 150 15.37 17.51 -20.90
C ARG A 150 14.49 17.09 -19.73
N VAL A 151 13.35 16.44 -19.97
CA VAL A 151 12.44 15.96 -18.91
C VAL A 151 13.15 15.06 -17.90
N THR A 152 14.03 14.16 -18.38
CA THR A 152 14.80 13.27 -17.50
C THR A 152 15.80 14.04 -16.63
N LEU A 153 16.50 15.00 -17.23
CA LEU A 153 17.47 15.85 -16.53
C LEU A 153 16.79 16.80 -15.55
N GLU A 154 15.64 17.40 -15.91
CA GLU A 154 14.85 18.25 -15.01
C GLU A 154 14.39 17.49 -13.78
N ARG A 155 13.81 16.29 -13.97
CA ARG A 155 13.40 15.44 -12.85
C ARG A 155 14.57 15.12 -11.94
N LYS A 156 15.74 14.79 -12.52
CA LYS A 156 16.95 14.54 -11.74
C LYS A 156 17.42 15.78 -10.98
N GLU A 157 17.42 16.94 -11.62
CA GLU A 157 17.79 18.22 -11.00
C GLU A 157 16.85 18.53 -9.82
N VAL A 158 15.54 18.39 -9.99
CA VAL A 158 14.56 18.61 -8.91
C VAL A 158 14.80 17.65 -7.74
N GLU A 159 15.09 16.39 -8.00
CA GLU A 159 15.41 15.41 -6.95
C GLU A 159 16.71 15.76 -6.21
N ASP A 160 17.75 16.15 -6.94
CA ASP A 160 19.02 16.60 -6.37
C ASP A 160 18.81 17.89 -5.52
N LEU A 161 17.93 18.80 -5.96
CA LEU A 161 17.56 19.99 -5.18
C LEU A 161 16.75 19.64 -3.94
N LYS A 162 15.78 18.72 -4.01
CA LYS A 162 14.98 18.28 -2.84
C LYS A 162 15.84 17.77 -1.70
N ALA A 163 16.96 17.11 -2.00
CA ALA A 163 17.92 16.66 -0.98
C ALA A 163 18.53 17.81 -0.16
N LEU A 164 18.47 19.06 -0.65
CA LEU A 164 18.93 20.27 0.04
C LEU A 164 17.86 20.86 0.99
N HIS A 165 16.62 20.37 0.94
CA HIS A 165 15.52 20.88 1.74
C HIS A 165 15.08 19.88 2.81
N LYS A 166 14.74 20.41 3.99
CA LYS A 166 14.03 19.63 5.01
C LYS A 166 12.55 19.54 4.64
N ILE A 167 12.15 18.44 4.01
CA ILE A 167 10.76 18.18 3.61
C ILE A 167 10.13 17.20 4.63
N GLU A 168 9.14 17.68 5.38
CA GLU A 168 8.35 16.86 6.31
C GLU A 168 7.00 16.49 5.68
N LEU A 169 6.86 15.25 5.22
CA LEU A 169 5.59 14.74 4.72
C LEU A 169 4.66 14.37 5.88
N ARG A 170 3.42 14.89 5.86
CA ARG A 170 2.39 14.60 6.88
C ARG A 170 1.12 13.96 6.30
N LEU A 171 1.16 13.60 5.02
CA LEU A 171 0.06 12.86 4.39
C LEU A 171 0.12 11.41 4.88
N ALA A 172 -0.84 11.01 5.70
CA ALA A 172 -0.95 9.64 6.20
C ALA A 172 -1.81 8.77 5.28
N PRO A 173 -1.45 7.49 5.07
CA PRO A 173 -2.35 6.53 4.42
C PRO A 173 -3.59 6.29 5.28
N PRO A 174 -4.72 5.85 4.67
CA PRO A 174 -5.84 5.37 5.45
C PRO A 174 -5.42 4.16 6.30
N PRO A 175 -5.94 4.00 7.52
CA PRO A 175 -5.68 2.82 8.33
C PRO A 175 -6.22 1.57 7.62
N TYR A 176 -5.48 0.47 7.68
CA TYR A 176 -5.99 -0.81 7.21
C TYR A 176 -7.21 -1.24 8.03
N PRO A 177 -8.20 -1.90 7.38
CA PRO A 177 -9.21 -2.69 8.06
C PRO A 177 -8.60 -3.60 9.12
N GLU A 178 -9.16 -3.56 10.33
CA GLU A 178 -8.75 -4.49 11.38
C GLU A 178 -9.65 -5.72 11.35
N VAL A 179 -9.04 -6.89 11.19
CA VAL A 179 -9.70 -8.19 11.15
C VAL A 179 -8.96 -9.12 12.09
N GLN A 180 -9.70 -9.70 13.02
CA GLN A 180 -9.18 -10.69 13.97
C GLN A 180 -9.68 -12.07 13.55
N VAL A 181 -8.74 -13.00 13.41
CA VAL A 181 -9.00 -14.41 13.15
C VAL A 181 -8.17 -15.24 14.12
N SER A 182 -8.70 -16.39 14.51
CA SER A 182 -7.95 -17.38 15.28
C SER A 182 -6.83 -17.95 14.43
N ILE A 183 -5.75 -18.33 15.09
CA ILE A 183 -4.63 -19.08 14.48
C ILE A 183 -4.46 -20.46 15.13
N GLU A 184 -5.42 -20.87 15.98
CA GLU A 184 -5.32 -22.10 16.76
C GLU A 184 -5.51 -23.32 15.86
N GLY A 185 -4.56 -24.24 15.89
CA GLY A 185 -4.58 -25.46 15.08
C GLY A 185 -4.10 -25.28 13.65
N ASP A 186 -3.74 -24.07 13.25
CA ASP A 186 -3.23 -23.79 11.90
C ASP A 186 -1.74 -24.11 11.77
N PRO A 187 -1.28 -24.45 10.55
CA PRO A 187 0.12 -24.57 10.22
C PRO A 187 0.88 -23.24 10.41
N VAL A 188 1.98 -23.31 11.18
CA VAL A 188 2.83 -22.15 11.50
C VAL A 188 4.26 -22.36 11.02
N LEU A 189 4.84 -21.31 10.43
CA LEU A 189 6.27 -21.21 10.09
C LEU A 189 6.92 -20.02 10.80
N GLY A 190 8.08 -20.25 11.39
CA GLY A 190 8.85 -19.23 12.11
C GLY A 190 8.65 -19.27 13.62
N PRO A 191 9.27 -18.34 14.38
CA PRO A 191 9.23 -18.35 15.84
C PRO A 191 7.83 -18.07 16.40
N ALA A 192 7.45 -18.78 17.46
CA ALA A 192 6.14 -18.60 18.10
C ALA A 192 5.94 -17.18 18.68
N ASP A 193 7.03 -16.58 19.15
CA ASP A 193 7.13 -15.25 19.77
C ASP A 193 7.50 -14.13 18.77
N ALA A 194 7.48 -14.42 17.47
CA ALA A 194 7.78 -13.42 16.46
C ALA A 194 6.84 -12.20 16.58
N PRO A 195 7.38 -10.97 16.54
CA PRO A 195 6.60 -9.74 16.72
C PRO A 195 5.59 -9.46 15.59
N ILE A 196 5.79 -10.09 14.42
CA ILE A 196 4.94 -9.94 13.25
C ILE A 196 4.27 -11.28 12.96
N THR A 197 2.95 -11.31 12.99
CA THR A 197 2.15 -12.44 12.51
C THR A 197 1.59 -12.09 11.14
N ILE A 198 1.92 -12.89 10.14
CA ILE A 198 1.32 -12.86 8.81
C ILE A 198 0.38 -14.06 8.70
N ILE A 199 -0.88 -13.83 8.39
CA ILE A 199 -1.87 -14.87 8.13
C ILE A 199 -2.22 -14.81 6.66
N GLU A 200 -2.11 -15.94 5.96
CA GLU A 200 -2.54 -16.08 4.58
C GLU A 200 -3.73 -17.04 4.49
N PHE A 201 -4.90 -16.53 4.10
CA PHE A 201 -5.95 -17.39 3.55
C PHE A 201 -5.61 -17.71 2.10
N SER A 202 -5.36 -18.99 1.82
CA SER A 202 -4.79 -19.43 0.56
C SER A 202 -5.55 -20.60 -0.07
N ASP A 203 -5.18 -20.91 -1.30
CA ASP A 203 -5.77 -21.95 -2.14
C ASP A 203 -4.67 -22.51 -3.05
N PHE A 204 -4.42 -23.81 -2.99
CA PHE A 204 -3.32 -24.46 -3.71
C PHE A 204 -3.48 -24.50 -5.24
N GLU A 205 -4.70 -24.35 -5.77
CA GLU A 205 -4.94 -24.21 -7.21
C GLU A 205 -4.83 -22.76 -7.70
N CYS A 206 -4.92 -21.78 -6.79
CA CYS A 206 -4.98 -20.39 -7.16
C CYS A 206 -3.60 -19.88 -7.66
N PRO A 207 -3.51 -19.38 -8.91
CA PRO A 207 -2.24 -18.89 -9.46
C PRO A 207 -1.73 -17.63 -8.74
N PHE A 208 -2.61 -16.85 -8.11
CA PHE A 208 -2.22 -15.69 -7.30
C PHE A 208 -1.64 -16.12 -5.94
N CYS A 209 -2.18 -17.16 -5.32
CA CYS A 209 -1.63 -17.77 -4.11
C CYS A 209 -0.22 -18.30 -4.34
N ARG A 210 0.00 -19.04 -5.44
CA ARG A 210 1.35 -19.48 -5.84
C ARG A 210 2.35 -18.33 -5.94
N ARG A 211 1.92 -17.20 -6.52
CA ARG A 211 2.76 -15.99 -6.60
C ARG A 211 3.01 -15.38 -5.23
N MET A 212 2.00 -15.38 -4.35
CA MET A 212 2.11 -14.87 -2.99
C MET A 212 3.05 -15.71 -2.15
N ALA A 213 2.97 -17.04 -2.20
CA ALA A 213 3.90 -17.94 -1.53
C ALA A 213 5.36 -17.62 -1.90
N SER A 214 5.63 -17.35 -3.18
CA SER A 214 6.96 -16.91 -3.66
C SER A 214 7.40 -15.55 -3.09
N ILE A 215 6.46 -14.63 -2.86
CA ILE A 215 6.74 -13.33 -2.24
C ILE A 215 6.97 -13.49 -0.75
N LEU A 216 6.12 -14.24 -0.04
CA LEU A 216 6.22 -14.47 1.40
C LEU A 216 7.50 -15.22 1.77
N LYS A 217 7.98 -16.15 0.93
CA LYS A 217 9.31 -16.78 1.10
C LYS A 217 10.43 -15.73 1.15
N LYS A 218 10.42 -14.78 0.21
CA LYS A 218 11.39 -13.66 0.19
C LYS A 218 11.21 -12.71 1.37
N VAL A 219 9.98 -12.50 1.83
CA VAL A 219 9.70 -11.71 3.04
C VAL A 219 10.32 -12.40 4.24
N LEU A 220 10.06 -13.70 4.46
CA LEU A 220 10.65 -14.47 5.56
C LEU A 220 12.19 -14.42 5.55
N GLU A 221 12.81 -14.54 4.37
CA GLU A 221 14.26 -14.40 4.18
C GLU A 221 14.81 -13.02 4.59
N GLN A 222 14.06 -11.95 4.35
CA GLN A 222 14.47 -10.57 4.71
C GLN A 222 14.29 -10.24 6.19
N TYR A 223 13.45 -10.98 6.91
CA TYR A 223 13.10 -10.72 8.31
C TYR A 223 13.35 -11.95 9.19
N PRO A 224 14.60 -12.47 9.23
CA PRO A 224 14.90 -13.70 9.95
C PRO A 224 14.53 -13.57 11.43
N GLY A 225 13.75 -14.52 11.92
CA GLY A 225 13.30 -14.59 13.32
C GLY A 225 12.26 -13.54 13.74
N LYS A 226 11.78 -12.70 12.82
CA LYS A 226 10.84 -11.61 13.15
C LYS A 226 9.40 -11.88 12.72
N ILE A 227 9.18 -12.91 11.90
CA ILE A 227 7.88 -13.21 11.31
C ILE A 227 7.45 -14.62 11.69
N LYS A 228 6.19 -14.74 12.08
CA LYS A 228 5.41 -15.95 12.16
C LYS A 228 4.41 -15.95 11.01
N LEU A 229 4.56 -16.88 10.07
CA LEU A 229 3.61 -17.08 8.98
C LEU A 229 2.61 -18.17 9.38
N VAL A 230 1.33 -17.89 9.21
CA VAL A 230 0.22 -18.82 9.45
C VAL A 230 -0.49 -19.03 8.11
N PHE A 231 -0.71 -20.29 7.76
CA PHE A 231 -1.48 -20.66 6.58
C PHE A 231 -2.91 -21.03 7.01
N LYS A 232 -3.91 -20.47 6.34
CA LYS A 232 -5.32 -20.82 6.52
C LYS A 232 -5.93 -21.29 5.21
N ASP A 233 -6.67 -22.39 5.26
CA ASP A 233 -7.26 -22.99 4.07
C ASP A 233 -8.52 -22.25 3.63
N LEU A 234 -8.53 -21.80 2.38
CA LEU A 234 -9.72 -21.23 1.74
C LEU A 234 -9.89 -21.80 0.32
N PRO A 235 -10.14 -23.12 0.19
CA PRO A 235 -10.31 -23.75 -1.11
C PRO A 235 -11.57 -23.23 -1.82
N LEU A 236 -11.39 -22.57 -2.96
CA LEU A 236 -12.47 -21.98 -3.76
C LEU A 236 -13.08 -23.02 -4.71
N THR A 237 -13.63 -24.10 -4.15
CA THR A 237 -14.05 -25.33 -4.88
C THR A 237 -14.98 -25.14 -6.08
N LYS A 238 -15.70 -24.01 -6.15
CA LYS A 238 -16.54 -23.67 -7.32
C LYS A 238 -15.73 -23.42 -8.60
N ILE A 239 -14.52 -22.90 -8.45
CA ILE A 239 -13.62 -22.57 -9.57
C ILE A 239 -12.31 -23.36 -9.52
N HIS A 240 -11.99 -23.96 -8.37
CA HIS A 240 -10.79 -24.75 -8.13
C HIS A 240 -11.12 -26.14 -7.56
N PRO A 241 -11.54 -27.11 -8.40
CA PRO A 241 -12.15 -28.36 -7.96
C PRO A 241 -11.20 -29.28 -7.16
N ALA A 242 -9.89 -29.23 -7.35
CA ALA A 242 -8.92 -30.05 -6.60
C ALA A 242 -8.38 -29.33 -5.35
N SER A 243 -8.77 -28.08 -5.09
CA SER A 243 -8.23 -27.29 -3.98
C SER A 243 -8.49 -27.90 -2.60
N GLU A 244 -9.69 -28.42 -2.33
CA GLU A 244 -10.01 -29.12 -1.07
C GLU A 244 -9.12 -30.35 -0.88
N GLN A 245 -8.88 -31.11 -1.96
CA GLN A 245 -8.07 -32.30 -1.88
C GLN A 245 -6.57 -31.98 -1.68
N ALA A 246 -6.09 -30.90 -2.31
CA ALA A 246 -4.74 -30.40 -2.11
C ALA A 246 -4.53 -29.90 -0.66
N ALA A 247 -5.52 -29.20 -0.09
CA ALA A 247 -5.52 -28.81 1.32
C ALA A 247 -5.53 -30.03 2.26
N LEU A 248 -6.39 -31.03 2.02
CA LEU A 248 -6.37 -32.27 2.79
C LEU A 248 -5.00 -32.96 2.73
N ALA A 249 -4.37 -32.96 1.56
CA ALA A 249 -3.06 -33.56 1.35
C ALA A 249 -1.94 -32.82 2.12
N SER A 250 -1.94 -31.48 2.18
CA SER A 250 -0.95 -30.74 2.97
C SER A 250 -1.06 -31.04 4.47
N HIS A 251 -2.28 -31.13 5.01
CA HIS A 251 -2.51 -31.55 6.40
C HIS A 251 -2.14 -33.02 6.67
N CYS A 252 -2.37 -33.92 5.72
CA CYS A 252 -1.88 -35.30 5.83
C CYS A 252 -0.34 -35.40 5.82
N ALA A 253 0.35 -34.44 5.20
CA ALA A 253 1.80 -34.31 5.32
C ALA A 253 2.20 -33.66 6.66
N GLU A 254 1.38 -32.79 7.24
CA GLU A 254 1.59 -32.22 8.58
C GLU A 254 1.60 -33.26 9.68
N ASP A 255 0.74 -34.28 9.60
CA ASP A 255 0.77 -35.46 10.48
C ASP A 255 2.16 -36.12 10.54
N GLN A 256 3.02 -35.83 9.55
CA GLN A 256 4.39 -36.34 9.40
C GLN A 256 5.45 -35.22 9.46
N ASN A 257 5.09 -34.03 9.97
CA ASN A 257 5.94 -32.85 10.11
C ASN A 257 6.48 -32.28 8.77
N LYS A 258 5.71 -32.40 7.69
CA LYS A 258 6.12 -32.01 6.33
C LYS A 258 5.15 -31.07 5.64
N TYR A 259 4.36 -30.31 6.41
CA TYR A 259 3.37 -29.38 5.85
C TYR A 259 4.00 -28.41 4.85
N TRP A 260 5.06 -27.69 5.25
CA TRP A 260 5.65 -26.62 4.44
C TRP A 260 6.35 -27.15 3.19
N GLU A 261 7.09 -28.26 3.29
CA GLU A 261 7.69 -28.89 2.12
C GLU A 261 6.65 -29.43 1.15
N TYR A 262 5.53 -29.96 1.66
CA TYR A 262 4.44 -30.44 0.84
C TYR A 262 3.68 -29.27 0.19
N SER A 263 3.41 -28.20 0.93
CA SER A 263 2.82 -26.95 0.42
C SER A 263 3.67 -26.34 -0.71
N ASP A 264 5.00 -26.25 -0.53
CA ASP A 264 5.92 -25.79 -1.59
C ASP A 264 5.78 -26.68 -2.83
N GLN A 265 5.76 -28.02 -2.66
CA GLN A 265 5.58 -28.97 -3.77
C GLN A 265 4.22 -28.81 -4.49
N LEU A 266 3.14 -28.52 -3.76
CA LEU A 266 1.82 -28.27 -4.33
C LEU A 266 1.81 -26.98 -5.17
N PHE A 267 2.40 -25.89 -4.68
CA PHE A 267 2.48 -24.65 -5.44
C PHE A 267 3.40 -24.78 -6.68
N GLU A 268 4.42 -25.64 -6.64
CA GLU A 268 5.32 -25.89 -7.76
C GLU A 268 4.76 -26.89 -8.81
N SER A 269 3.63 -27.54 -8.54
CA SER A 269 3.05 -28.61 -9.38
C SER A 269 2.45 -28.13 -10.70
N ASN A 270 2.28 -26.82 -10.90
CA ASN A 270 1.55 -26.22 -12.01
C ASN A 270 0.10 -26.74 -12.17
N GLY A 271 -0.54 -27.13 -11.07
CA GLY A 271 -1.95 -27.58 -11.06
C GLY A 271 -2.13 -29.09 -11.27
N ALA A 272 -1.05 -29.87 -11.28
CA ALA A 272 -1.12 -31.32 -11.18
C ALA A 272 -1.49 -31.71 -9.73
N LEU A 273 -2.78 -31.81 -9.46
CA LEU A 273 -3.35 -31.96 -8.10
C LEU A 273 -4.34 -33.13 -8.02
N GLU A 274 -4.31 -34.06 -8.98
CA GLU A 274 -5.09 -35.28 -8.90
C GLU A 274 -4.57 -36.20 -7.79
N THR A 275 -5.40 -37.12 -7.26
CA THR A 275 -5.00 -38.04 -6.19
C THR A 275 -3.67 -38.74 -6.44
N ALA A 276 -3.43 -39.18 -7.69
CA ALA A 276 -2.20 -39.86 -8.07
C ALA A 276 -0.97 -38.94 -7.96
N ASP A 277 -1.12 -37.66 -8.31
CA ASP A 277 -0.06 -36.66 -8.17
C ASP A 277 0.24 -36.38 -6.69
N LEU A 278 -0.80 -36.22 -5.87
CA LEU A 278 -0.65 -35.97 -4.43
C LEU A 278 0.09 -37.11 -3.72
N VAL A 279 -0.24 -38.37 -4.02
CA VAL A 279 0.45 -39.55 -3.50
C VAL A 279 1.90 -39.63 -4.01
N LYS A 280 2.14 -39.25 -5.28
CA LYS A 280 3.48 -39.17 -5.84
C LYS A 280 4.33 -38.11 -5.13
N TYR A 281 3.76 -36.95 -4.78
CA TYR A 281 4.47 -35.92 -4.01
C TYR A 281 4.83 -36.40 -2.60
N ALA A 282 3.93 -37.13 -1.94
CA ALA A 282 4.22 -37.75 -0.65
C ALA A 282 5.40 -38.73 -0.77
N THR A 283 5.45 -39.52 -1.84
CA THR A 283 6.57 -40.42 -2.13
C THR A 283 7.89 -39.65 -2.34
N THR A 284 7.88 -38.59 -3.14
CA THR A 284 9.06 -37.74 -3.40
C THR A 284 9.63 -37.12 -2.11
N LEU A 285 8.74 -36.72 -1.20
CA LEU A 285 9.09 -36.13 0.09
C LEU A 285 9.37 -37.17 1.19
N GLN A 286 9.43 -38.46 0.82
CA GLN A 286 9.76 -39.58 1.71
C GLN A 286 8.79 -39.73 2.89
N LEU A 287 7.51 -39.43 2.68
CA LEU A 287 6.45 -39.68 3.64
C LEU A 287 6.10 -41.18 3.69
N ASP A 288 5.52 -41.62 4.80
CA ASP A 288 4.77 -42.88 4.87
C ASP A 288 3.53 -42.74 3.99
N VAL A 289 3.62 -43.31 2.79
CA VAL A 289 2.57 -43.24 1.76
C VAL A 289 1.29 -43.98 2.20
N ALA A 290 1.41 -45.04 3.00
CA ALA A 290 0.24 -45.78 3.47
C ALA A 290 -0.54 -44.96 4.49
N ALA A 291 0.16 -44.36 5.47
CA ALA A 291 -0.45 -43.45 6.44
C ALA A 291 -1.03 -42.20 5.76
N PHE A 292 -0.29 -41.61 4.81
CA PHE A 292 -0.74 -40.47 4.02
C PHE A 292 -2.01 -40.76 3.23
N SER A 293 -2.03 -41.87 2.47
CA SER A 293 -3.18 -42.24 1.64
C SER A 293 -4.41 -42.52 2.50
N ALA A 294 -4.24 -43.22 3.63
CA ALA A 294 -5.32 -43.46 4.58
C ALA A 294 -5.90 -42.15 5.15
N CYS A 295 -5.04 -41.19 5.50
CA CYS A 295 -5.46 -39.86 5.96
C CYS A 295 -6.29 -39.12 4.90
N LEU A 296 -5.84 -39.15 3.64
CA LEU A 296 -6.50 -38.47 2.52
C LEU A 296 -7.85 -39.12 2.19
N GLU A 297 -7.92 -40.45 2.12
CA GLU A 297 -9.15 -41.20 1.88
C GLU A 297 -10.21 -40.97 2.98
N GLN A 298 -9.76 -40.90 4.23
CA GLN A 298 -10.64 -40.63 5.38
C GLN A 298 -11.07 -39.16 5.46
N LYS A 299 -10.49 -38.28 4.64
CA LYS A 299 -10.64 -36.82 4.74
C LYS A 299 -10.43 -36.33 6.18
N LYS A 300 -9.41 -36.88 6.87
CA LYS A 300 -9.19 -36.72 8.31
C LYS A 300 -9.24 -35.26 8.77
N HIS A 301 -8.74 -34.34 7.95
CA HIS A 301 -8.58 -32.92 8.27
C HIS A 301 -9.67 -32.01 7.70
N LEU A 302 -10.73 -32.58 7.11
CA LEU A 302 -11.81 -31.78 6.50
C LEU A 302 -12.46 -30.81 7.48
N ALA A 303 -12.62 -31.21 8.74
CA ALA A 303 -13.22 -30.35 9.76
C ALA A 303 -12.39 -29.08 10.05
N ALA A 304 -11.05 -29.17 9.99
CA ALA A 304 -10.17 -28.02 10.15
C ALA A 304 -10.30 -27.05 8.95
N ILE A 305 -10.27 -27.59 7.73
CA ILE A 305 -10.46 -26.82 6.50
C ILE A 305 -11.83 -26.11 6.50
N GLU A 306 -12.91 -26.78 6.90
CA GLU A 306 -14.23 -26.15 7.01
C GLU A 306 -14.30 -25.10 8.12
N ALA A 307 -13.52 -25.25 9.20
CA ALA A 307 -13.42 -24.25 10.25
C ALA A 307 -12.75 -22.95 9.75
N ASP A 308 -11.69 -23.09 8.95
CA ASP A 308 -11.01 -21.95 8.30
C ASP A 308 -11.93 -21.23 7.31
N ARG A 309 -12.65 -21.99 6.47
CA ARG A 309 -13.65 -21.42 5.56
C ARG A 309 -14.73 -20.66 6.30
N ALA A 310 -15.26 -21.24 7.39
CA ALA A 310 -16.27 -20.58 8.21
C ALA A 310 -15.73 -19.34 8.93
N GLU A 311 -14.44 -19.31 9.29
CA GLU A 311 -13.80 -18.12 9.84
C GLU A 311 -13.60 -17.04 8.78
N ALA A 312 -13.16 -17.42 7.57
CA ALA A 312 -13.08 -16.51 6.43
C ALA A 312 -14.43 -15.84 6.16
N ASP A 313 -15.52 -16.63 6.11
CA ASP A 313 -16.88 -16.13 5.93
C ASP A 313 -17.29 -15.14 7.03
N ARG A 314 -17.02 -15.45 8.31
CA ARG A 314 -17.29 -14.54 9.45
C ARG A 314 -16.49 -13.25 9.37
N ALA A 315 -15.26 -13.33 8.87
CA ALA A 315 -14.37 -12.20 8.67
C ALA A 315 -14.64 -11.41 7.37
N GLY A 316 -15.61 -11.85 6.54
CA GLY A 316 -15.91 -11.23 5.24
C GLY A 316 -14.84 -11.50 4.17
N ILE A 317 -14.00 -12.51 4.37
CA ILE A 317 -12.92 -12.91 3.46
C ILE A 317 -13.47 -13.96 2.48
N ASN A 318 -13.57 -13.60 1.21
CA ASN A 318 -14.17 -14.44 0.17
C ASN A 318 -13.26 -14.66 -1.05
N ALA A 319 -11.98 -14.30 -0.95
CA ALA A 319 -11.02 -14.36 -2.04
C ALA A 319 -9.63 -14.76 -1.55
N THR A 320 -8.85 -15.38 -2.44
CA THR A 320 -7.46 -15.78 -2.18
C THR A 320 -6.49 -15.15 -3.20
N PRO A 321 -5.24 -14.86 -2.80
CA PRO A 321 -4.77 -14.85 -1.42
C PRO A 321 -5.33 -13.65 -0.67
N THR A 322 -5.67 -13.84 0.61
CA THR A 322 -5.95 -12.73 1.53
C THR A 322 -4.87 -12.73 2.62
N ILE A 323 -4.27 -11.56 2.84
CA ILE A 323 -3.17 -11.41 3.80
C ILE A 323 -3.62 -10.54 4.97
N ILE A 324 -3.33 -10.98 6.19
CA ILE A 324 -3.51 -10.21 7.42
C ILE A 324 -2.14 -10.07 8.10
N ILE A 325 -1.74 -8.84 8.45
CA ILE A 325 -0.49 -8.58 9.19
C ILE A 325 -0.83 -7.91 10.51
N ASN A 326 -0.57 -8.58 11.64
CA ASN A 326 -0.92 -8.06 12.98
C ASN A 326 -2.35 -7.50 13.03
N ASN A 327 -3.33 -8.33 12.64
CA ASN A 327 -4.76 -8.01 12.53
C ASN A 327 -5.14 -6.99 11.45
N LYS A 328 -4.22 -6.60 10.56
CA LYS A 328 -4.53 -5.66 9.47
C LYS A 328 -4.75 -6.39 8.18
N LEU A 329 -5.96 -6.30 7.65
CA LEU A 329 -6.29 -6.86 6.34
C LEU A 329 -5.54 -6.06 5.26
N ILE A 330 -4.60 -6.73 4.61
CA ILE A 330 -3.82 -6.16 3.53
C ILE A 330 -4.61 -6.35 2.25
N THR A 331 -5.27 -5.28 1.83
CA THR A 331 -6.14 -5.30 0.66
C THR A 331 -5.37 -4.99 -0.62
N GLY A 332 -5.75 -5.64 -1.73
CA GLY A 332 -5.11 -5.48 -3.04
C GLY A 332 -3.71 -6.10 -3.10
N SER A 333 -3.19 -6.29 -4.31
CA SER A 333 -1.85 -6.88 -4.49
C SER A 333 -0.75 -5.99 -3.88
N LYS A 334 0.25 -6.63 -3.26
CA LYS A 334 1.45 -5.97 -2.75
C LYS A 334 2.68 -6.59 -3.39
N SER A 335 3.61 -5.73 -3.80
CA SER A 335 4.97 -6.14 -4.12
C SER A 335 5.74 -6.49 -2.85
N LEU A 336 6.91 -7.10 -3.01
CA LEU A 336 7.86 -7.31 -1.93
C LEU A 336 8.20 -6.00 -1.19
N SER A 337 8.37 -4.90 -1.91
CA SER A 337 8.61 -3.58 -1.30
C SER A 337 7.43 -3.09 -0.48
N GLY A 338 6.19 -3.29 -0.95
CA GLY A 338 4.99 -2.93 -0.21
C GLY A 338 4.84 -3.72 1.09
N PHE A 339 5.15 -5.03 1.08
CA PHE A 339 5.21 -5.81 2.31
C PHE A 339 6.27 -5.30 3.27
N LYS A 340 7.47 -4.97 2.75
CA LYS A 340 8.54 -4.39 3.55
C LYS A 340 8.12 -3.09 4.24
N GLU A 341 7.47 -2.17 3.53
CA GLU A 341 6.97 -0.92 4.11
C GLU A 341 5.99 -1.18 5.27
N ILE A 342 5.05 -2.11 5.11
CA ILE A 342 4.08 -2.46 6.15
C ILE A 342 4.78 -3.10 7.36
N ILE A 343 5.64 -4.07 7.13
CA ILE A 343 6.34 -4.82 8.19
C ILE A 343 7.27 -3.90 8.98
N ASP A 344 8.05 -3.05 8.30
CA ASP A 344 8.92 -2.07 8.95
C ASP A 344 8.12 -1.10 9.83
N ALA A 345 6.95 -0.65 9.34
CA ALA A 345 6.08 0.22 10.10
C ALA A 345 5.49 -0.47 11.34
N GLU A 346 5.15 -1.76 11.26
CA GLU A 346 4.69 -2.53 12.42
C GLU A 346 5.83 -2.76 13.42
N LEU A 347 7.03 -3.12 12.95
CA LEU A 347 8.21 -3.27 13.80
C LEU A 347 8.60 -1.96 14.49
N ALA A 348 8.48 -0.82 13.81
CA ALA A 348 8.81 0.49 14.38
C ALA A 348 7.90 0.87 15.55
N LYS A 349 6.64 0.42 15.57
CA LYS A 349 5.71 0.64 16.70
C LYS A 349 6.09 -0.14 17.95
N LEU A 350 6.83 -1.23 17.77
CA LEU A 350 7.30 -2.10 18.85
C LEU A 350 8.64 -1.62 19.43
N ALA A 351 9.33 -0.71 18.73
CA ALA A 351 10.52 -0.07 19.29
C ALA A 351 10.08 0.86 20.44
N PRO A 352 10.73 0.79 21.62
CA PRO A 352 10.43 1.73 22.70
C PRO A 352 10.63 3.16 22.18
N ALA A 353 9.65 4.03 22.44
CA ALA A 353 9.71 5.43 22.08
C ALA A 353 11.08 5.99 22.52
N ALA A 354 11.87 6.48 21.55
CA ALA A 354 13.19 7.00 21.82
C ALA A 354 13.08 8.03 22.97
N ALA A 355 13.76 7.77 24.08
CA ALA A 355 13.83 8.72 25.18
C ALA A 355 14.31 10.07 24.62
N PRO A 356 13.70 11.21 25.03
CA PRO A 356 14.15 12.52 24.57
C PRO A 356 15.64 12.63 24.87
N GLN A 357 16.44 12.85 23.82
CA GLN A 357 17.88 13.03 23.99
C GLN A 357 18.10 14.21 24.94
N PRO A 358 18.95 14.06 25.97
CA PRO A 358 19.26 15.18 26.85
C PRO A 358 19.86 16.30 26.01
N THR A 359 19.22 17.47 26.06
CA THR A 359 19.78 18.71 25.52
C THR A 359 21.15 18.91 26.13
N LYS A 360 22.17 18.92 25.27
CA LYS A 360 23.56 19.16 25.67
C LYS A 360 23.65 20.55 26.34
N PRO A 361 24.35 20.68 27.47
CA PRO A 361 24.39 21.91 28.27
C PRO A 361 25.00 23.10 27.54
#